data_AF-A3ZUR6-F1
#
_entry.id   AF-A3ZUR6-F1
#
_cell.length_a   1.000
_cell.length_b   1.000
_cell.length_c   1.000
_cell.angle_alpha   90.00
_cell.angle_beta   90.00
_cell.angle_gamma   90.00
#
_symmetry.space_group_name_H-M   'P 1'
#
loop_
_entity.id
_entity.type
_entity.pdbx_description
1 polymer ?
#
loop_
_entity_poly.entity_id
_entity_poly.type
_entity_poly.pdbx_seq_one_letter_code
_entity_poly.pdbx_strand_id
1 'polypeptide(L)'
;MESWILLAAENEMSQSQSLLWAAAIGLLILGGGVYGIVTKSLLISRRAALLFSLVGLNESTPGFPALIGSCYCVIGVIVLFACGSQAMKEQEDTHDEARQVYQLPDMPAPMSVPMSKPVVPKPVVPETPEEKAKRQAEELKHREAQEEARRRAEEDRKERMRKEAERVAAQQEEERIAKLAAEKMQQQKEAARRAALELPKPPQSLDYFSYPEGSIQKGKPVGRGGGDSFEDRAPPGGVMVGAIFFIGDYYVKSVAGIQPIYQIGDQYVKGQICGNETDRPVQQLAEPGGVAAGFKSQTGRIIDGMQLAYGPLNGTKINPKQGYFGDYMGSDTGYPANYYADGKTIAGVFGTYEKGKSLTSLGMYAIRQMQVTESAPTTAPMEIRTFTSANGKFTVQAKLLKVNDDGTVSLEKADGSIISAPAASLSDVDQAYIRANQ
;
A
#
# COMPACT_ATOMS: atom_id res chain seq x y z
N MET A 1 0.86 -10.59 -16.57
CA MET A 1 2.20 -10.28 -17.12
C MET A 1 2.87 -9.12 -16.40
N GLU A 2 2.12 -8.10 -15.97
CA GLU A 2 2.64 -6.93 -15.24
C GLU A 2 3.26 -7.24 -13.86
N SER A 3 2.86 -8.33 -13.21
CA SER A 3 3.39 -8.73 -11.89
C SER A 3 4.83 -9.27 -11.91
N TRP A 4 5.35 -9.71 -13.06
CA TRP A 4 6.74 -10.15 -13.19
C TRP A 4 7.70 -8.97 -13.39
N ILE A 5 7.20 -7.85 -13.93
CA ILE A 5 8.00 -6.64 -14.20
C ILE A 5 8.35 -5.93 -12.88
N LEU A 6 7.50 -6.04 -11.85
CA LEU A 6 7.74 -5.44 -10.54
C LEU A 6 8.86 -6.10 -9.71
N LEU A 7 9.21 -7.36 -9.98
CA LEU A 7 10.31 -8.04 -9.29
C LEU A 7 11.70 -7.65 -9.81
N ALA A 8 11.79 -6.95 -10.95
CA ALA A 8 13.06 -6.54 -11.57
C ALA A 8 13.49 -5.10 -11.20
N ALA A 9 12.66 -4.32 -10.51
CA ALA A 9 12.84 -2.88 -10.36
C ALA A 9 13.59 -2.41 -9.11
N GLU A 10 13.96 -3.28 -8.16
CA GLU A 10 14.49 -2.84 -6.85
C GLU A 10 16.00 -3.05 -6.64
N ASN A 11 16.73 -3.47 -7.68
CA ASN A 11 18.19 -3.54 -7.63
C ASN A 11 18.78 -3.39 -9.03
N GLU A 12 19.51 -2.31 -9.30
CA GLU A 12 20.17 -2.06 -10.61
C GLU A 12 21.15 -3.19 -10.97
N MET A 13 21.70 -3.90 -9.96
CA MET A 13 22.55 -5.08 -10.17
C MET A 13 21.78 -6.36 -10.58
N SER A 14 20.44 -6.33 -10.60
CA SER A 14 19.59 -7.48 -10.89
C SER A 14 19.03 -7.53 -12.32
N GLN A 15 19.03 -6.42 -13.05
CA GLN A 15 18.35 -6.34 -14.35
C GLN A 15 19.06 -7.18 -15.42
N SER A 16 20.40 -7.09 -15.51
CA SER A 16 21.20 -7.94 -16.42
C SER A 16 21.10 -9.43 -16.09
N GLN A 17 21.07 -9.78 -14.80
CA GLN A 17 20.84 -11.15 -14.36
C GLN A 17 19.43 -11.65 -14.70
N SER A 18 18.42 -10.79 -14.58
CA SER A 18 17.04 -11.13 -14.93
C SER A 18 16.88 -11.42 -16.43
N LEU A 19 17.56 -10.67 -17.31
CA LEU A 19 17.58 -10.92 -18.75
C LEU A 19 18.29 -12.23 -19.10
N LEU A 20 19.40 -12.54 -18.44
CA LEU A 20 20.10 -13.82 -18.62
C LEU A 20 19.23 -15.01 -18.19
N TRP A 21 18.52 -14.90 -17.06
CA TRP A 21 17.59 -15.92 -16.60
C TRP A 21 16.40 -16.08 -17.55
N ALA A 22 15.82 -14.98 -18.05
CA ALA A 22 14.74 -15.03 -19.01
C ALA A 22 15.17 -15.68 -20.34
N ALA A 23 16.37 -15.34 -20.84
CA ALA A 23 16.95 -15.97 -22.03
C ALA A 23 17.21 -17.47 -21.82
N ALA A 24 17.74 -17.86 -20.66
CA ALA A 24 17.96 -19.26 -20.31
C ALA A 24 16.65 -20.05 -20.24
N ILE A 25 15.60 -19.48 -19.64
CA ILE A 25 14.25 -20.07 -19.62
C ILE A 25 13.69 -20.21 -21.04
N GLY A 26 13.86 -19.18 -21.89
CA GLY A 26 13.46 -19.23 -23.29
C GLY A 26 14.12 -20.38 -24.06
N LEU A 27 15.44 -20.58 -23.87
CA LEU A 27 16.20 -21.69 -24.46
C LEU A 27 15.73 -23.06 -23.94
N LEU A 28 15.46 -23.18 -22.63
CA LEU A 28 14.94 -24.42 -22.05
C LEU A 28 13.55 -24.78 -22.59
N ILE A 29 12.66 -23.79 -22.72
CA ILE A 29 11.32 -23.98 -23.30
C ILE A 29 11.43 -24.41 -24.77
N LEU A 30 12.28 -23.74 -25.55
CA LEU A 30 12.51 -24.08 -26.96
C LEU A 30 13.10 -25.49 -27.11
N GLY A 31 14.10 -25.83 -26.29
CA GLY A 31 14.70 -27.16 -26.26
C GLY A 31 13.70 -28.25 -25.87
N GLY A 32 12.84 -27.99 -24.88
CA GLY A 32 11.75 -28.89 -24.48
C GLY A 32 10.73 -29.11 -25.60
N GLY A 33 10.39 -28.05 -26.34
CA GLY A 33 9.52 -28.12 -27.53
C GLY A 33 10.11 -29.00 -28.63
N VAL A 34 11.38 -28.74 -29.03
CA VAL A 34 12.09 -29.53 -30.05
C VAL A 34 12.22 -31.00 -29.62
N TYR A 35 12.61 -31.24 -28.37
CA TYR A 35 12.71 -32.59 -27.81
C TYR A 35 11.36 -33.33 -27.86
N GLY A 36 10.26 -32.65 -27.51
CA GLY A 36 8.92 -33.21 -27.57
C GLY A 36 8.48 -33.60 -28.99
N ILE A 37 8.84 -32.80 -29.99
CA ILE A 37 8.59 -33.10 -31.41
C ILE A 37 9.37 -34.33 -31.85
N VAL A 38 10.67 -34.40 -31.54
CA VAL A 38 11.57 -35.46 -32.00
C VAL A 38 11.26 -36.80 -31.33
N THR A 39 11.07 -36.78 -30.01
CA THR A 39 10.87 -38.02 -29.23
C THR A 39 9.42 -38.49 -29.17
N LYS A 40 8.49 -37.70 -29.70
CA LYS A 40 7.03 -37.89 -29.56
C LYS A 40 6.58 -38.06 -28.10
N SER A 41 7.40 -37.61 -27.14
CA SER A 41 7.19 -37.74 -25.71
C SER A 41 7.25 -36.36 -25.08
N LEU A 42 6.17 -35.93 -24.42
CA LEU A 42 6.11 -34.67 -23.70
C LEU A 42 5.85 -34.92 -22.22
N LEU A 43 6.69 -34.31 -21.38
CA LEU A 43 6.48 -34.26 -19.95
C LEU A 43 5.48 -33.15 -19.64
N ILE A 44 4.19 -33.44 -19.78
CA ILE A 44 3.12 -32.51 -19.44
C ILE A 44 2.81 -32.64 -17.95
N SER A 45 2.82 -31.51 -17.23
CA SER A 45 2.34 -31.51 -15.84
C SER A 45 0.86 -31.89 -15.80
N ARG A 46 0.43 -32.65 -14.79
CA ARG A 46 -1.00 -33.08 -14.64
C ARG A 46 -2.01 -31.93 -14.76
N ARG A 47 -1.61 -30.71 -14.39
CA ARG A 47 -2.45 -29.50 -14.51
C ARG A 47 -2.65 -29.05 -15.95
N ALA A 48 -1.60 -29.09 -16.77
CA ALA A 48 -1.71 -28.75 -18.19
C ALA A 48 -2.52 -29.80 -18.96
N ALA A 49 -2.41 -31.08 -18.60
CA ALA A 49 -3.24 -32.14 -19.18
C ALA A 49 -4.75 -31.87 -18.98
N LEU A 50 -5.15 -31.35 -17.82
CA LEU A 50 -6.54 -30.99 -17.53
C LEU A 50 -7.03 -29.85 -18.43
N LEU A 51 -6.20 -28.82 -18.67
CA LEU A 51 -6.56 -27.71 -19.57
C LEU A 51 -6.74 -28.17 -21.02
N PHE A 52 -5.89 -29.07 -21.53
CA PHE A 52 -6.05 -29.60 -22.88
C PHE A 52 -7.29 -30.49 -23.03
N SER A 53 -7.66 -31.21 -21.97
CA SER A 53 -8.89 -32.01 -21.98
C SER A 53 -10.15 -31.17 -22.13
N LEU A 54 -10.15 -29.91 -21.67
CA LEU A 54 -11.28 -28.99 -21.86
C LEU A 54 -11.49 -28.58 -23.32
N VAL A 55 -10.47 -28.69 -24.17
CA VAL A 55 -10.52 -28.36 -25.61
C VAL A 55 -10.63 -29.63 -26.48
N GLY A 56 -10.84 -30.80 -25.86
CA GLY A 56 -10.96 -32.08 -26.57
C GLY A 56 -9.64 -32.58 -27.18
N LEU A 57 -8.49 -32.11 -26.68
CA LEU A 57 -7.17 -32.59 -27.06
C LEU A 57 -6.63 -33.53 -25.99
N ASN A 58 -6.35 -34.76 -26.38
CA ASN A 58 -5.92 -35.82 -25.48
C ASN A 58 -4.50 -36.25 -25.89
N GLU A 59 -3.76 -36.89 -24.98
CA GLU A 59 -2.46 -37.49 -25.31
C GLU A 59 -2.56 -38.55 -26.42
N SER A 60 -3.74 -39.14 -26.60
CA SER A 60 -4.03 -40.12 -27.65
C SER A 60 -4.35 -39.51 -29.02
N THR A 61 -4.49 -38.19 -29.14
CA THR A 61 -4.83 -37.54 -30.42
C THR A 61 -3.61 -37.60 -31.36
N PRO A 62 -3.73 -38.17 -32.58
CA PRO A 62 -2.63 -38.19 -33.54
C PRO A 62 -2.13 -36.77 -33.84
N GLY A 63 -0.84 -36.53 -33.62
CA GLY A 63 -0.23 -35.21 -33.81
C GLY A 63 -0.21 -34.31 -32.57
N PHE A 64 -0.78 -34.73 -31.44
CA PHE A 64 -0.76 -33.97 -30.19
C PHE A 64 0.66 -33.57 -29.74
N PRO A 65 1.68 -34.46 -29.77
CA PRO A 65 3.04 -34.06 -29.39
C PRO A 65 3.65 -33.01 -30.33
N ALA A 66 3.33 -33.06 -31.62
CA ALA A 66 3.83 -32.10 -32.60
C ALA A 66 3.19 -30.72 -32.42
N LEU A 67 1.89 -30.67 -32.12
CA LEU A 67 1.16 -29.43 -31.84
C LEU A 67 1.64 -28.76 -30.54
N ILE A 68 1.78 -29.53 -29.46
CA ILE A 68 2.25 -28.98 -28.18
C ILE A 68 3.72 -28.57 -28.27
N GLY A 69 4.55 -29.39 -28.91
CA GLY A 69 5.95 -29.06 -29.14
C GLY A 69 6.13 -27.79 -29.97
N SER A 70 5.31 -27.58 -31.02
CA SER A 70 5.37 -26.34 -31.81
C SER A 70 4.94 -25.11 -31.01
N CYS A 71 3.93 -25.22 -30.13
CA CYS A 71 3.56 -24.14 -29.20
C CYS A 71 4.72 -23.76 -28.27
N TYR A 72 5.42 -24.74 -27.68
CA TYR A 72 6.60 -24.46 -26.86
C TYR A 72 7.73 -23.79 -27.66
N CYS A 73 7.97 -24.23 -28.91
CA CYS A 73 8.94 -23.56 -29.79
C CYS A 73 8.56 -22.10 -30.07
N VAL A 74 7.30 -21.82 -30.39
CA VAL A 74 6.82 -20.45 -30.66
C VAL A 74 6.96 -19.57 -29.42
N ILE A 75 6.56 -20.06 -28.25
CA ILE A 75 6.70 -19.33 -26.97
C ILE A 75 8.19 -19.07 -26.68
N GLY A 76 9.07 -20.06 -26.86
CA GLY A 76 10.51 -19.91 -26.67
C GLY A 76 11.11 -18.83 -27.58
N VAL A 77 10.72 -18.80 -28.87
CA VAL A 77 11.15 -17.75 -29.82
C VAL A 77 10.65 -16.37 -29.40
N ILE A 78 9.39 -16.25 -28.97
CA ILE A 78 8.82 -14.97 -28.50
C ILE A 78 9.59 -14.45 -27.28
N VAL A 79 9.89 -15.31 -26.30
CA VAL A 79 10.66 -14.94 -25.10
C VAL A 79 12.07 -14.47 -25.50
N LEU A 80 12.75 -15.19 -26.39
CA LEU A 80 14.07 -14.79 -26.87
C LEU A 80 14.05 -13.46 -27.64
N PHE A 81 13.04 -13.23 -28.47
CA PHE A 81 12.88 -11.98 -29.21
C PHE A 81 12.60 -10.80 -28.27
N ALA A 82 11.73 -10.99 -27.26
CA ALA A 82 11.46 -9.98 -26.24
C ALA A 82 12.69 -9.64 -25.39
N CYS A 83 13.52 -10.64 -25.06
CA CYS A 83 14.80 -10.39 -24.37
C CYS A 83 15.79 -9.62 -25.28
N GLY A 84 15.87 -9.99 -26.56
CA GLY A 84 16.74 -9.33 -27.52
C GLY A 84 16.35 -7.88 -27.80
N SER A 85 15.06 -7.58 -27.90
CA SER A 85 14.59 -6.20 -28.11
C SER A 85 14.85 -5.30 -26.91
N GLN A 86 14.69 -5.82 -25.69
CA GLN A 86 15.05 -5.08 -24.47
C GLN A 86 16.56 -4.81 -24.40
N ALA A 87 17.40 -5.80 -24.72
CA ALA A 87 18.85 -5.61 -24.75
C ALA A 87 19.30 -4.57 -25.79
N MET A 88 18.65 -4.52 -26.97
CA MET A 88 18.94 -3.49 -27.98
C MET A 88 18.52 -2.09 -27.50
N LYS A 89 17.40 -1.96 -26.81
CA LYS A 89 16.93 -0.68 -26.26
C LYS A 89 17.90 -0.13 -25.20
N GLU A 90 18.41 -1.00 -24.33
CA GLU A 90 19.41 -0.63 -23.32
C GLU A 90 20.73 -0.16 -23.96
N GLN A 91 21.12 -0.76 -25.08
CA GLN A 91 22.29 -0.33 -25.84
C GLN A 91 22.10 1.06 -26.49
N GLU A 92 20.88 1.40 -26.90
CA GLU A 92 20.54 2.71 -27.46
C GLU A 92 20.56 3.80 -26.38
N ASP A 93 19.98 3.52 -25.21
CA ASP A 93 19.99 4.44 -24.06
C ASP A 93 21.44 4.70 -23.57
N THR A 94 22.28 3.66 -23.52
CA THR A 94 23.71 3.80 -23.16
C THR A 94 24.47 4.65 -24.18
N HIS A 95 24.11 4.56 -25.46
CA HIS A 95 24.72 5.37 -26.53
C HIS A 95 24.29 6.84 -26.47
N ASP A 96 23.06 7.12 -26.03
CA ASP A 96 22.56 8.50 -25.86
C ASP A 96 23.10 9.16 -24.59
N GLU A 97 23.28 8.43 -23.49
CA GLU A 97 24.04 8.93 -22.33
C GLU A 97 25.51 9.20 -22.68
N ALA A 98 26.15 8.29 -23.43
CA ALA A 98 27.51 8.53 -23.93
C ALA A 98 27.59 9.75 -24.86
N ARG A 99 26.50 10.14 -25.54
CA ARG A 99 26.42 11.40 -26.30
C ARG A 99 26.20 12.63 -25.42
N GLN A 100 25.46 12.52 -24.30
CA GLN A 100 25.27 13.63 -23.37
C GLN A 100 26.53 14.00 -22.59
N VAL A 101 27.45 13.06 -22.35
CA VAL A 101 28.73 13.33 -21.66
C VAL A 101 29.77 14.05 -22.55
N TYR A 102 29.49 14.27 -23.84
CA TYR A 102 30.25 15.19 -24.69
C TYR A 102 29.61 16.60 -24.76
N GLN A 103 29.05 17.11 -23.67
CA GLN A 103 29.07 18.56 -23.48
C GLN A 103 30.54 18.95 -23.31
N LEU A 104 31.18 19.32 -24.41
CA LEU A 104 32.55 19.83 -24.39
C LEU A 104 32.62 20.91 -23.31
N PRO A 105 33.49 20.78 -22.29
CA PRO A 105 33.79 21.90 -21.41
C PRO A 105 34.17 23.08 -22.29
N ASP A 106 33.59 24.25 -22.00
CA ASP A 106 33.78 25.53 -22.71
C ASP A 106 35.16 25.56 -23.35
N MET A 107 35.22 25.23 -24.65
CA MET A 107 36.48 25.27 -25.36
C MET A 107 36.95 26.73 -25.27
N PRO A 108 38.17 27.00 -24.79
CA PRO A 108 38.70 28.34 -24.78
C PRO A 108 38.59 28.89 -26.20
N ALA A 109 38.11 30.14 -26.29
CA ALA A 109 37.87 30.84 -27.54
C ALA A 109 38.96 30.53 -28.58
N PRO A 110 38.58 30.30 -29.86
CA PRO A 110 39.53 29.88 -30.88
C PRO A 110 40.74 30.80 -30.86
N MET A 111 41.93 30.22 -30.61
CA MET A 111 43.19 30.94 -30.73
C MET A 111 43.21 31.62 -32.09
N SER A 112 43.43 32.95 -32.06
CA SER A 112 43.54 33.81 -33.22
C SER A 112 44.43 33.14 -34.27
N VAL A 113 43.83 32.77 -35.40
CA VAL A 113 44.58 32.31 -36.58
C VAL A 113 45.59 33.41 -36.92
N PRO A 114 46.89 33.09 -37.07
CA PRO A 114 47.89 34.07 -37.44
C PRO A 114 47.50 34.70 -38.76
N MET A 115 47.37 36.03 -38.76
CA MET A 115 47.03 36.83 -39.93
C MET A 115 47.89 36.39 -41.11
N SER A 116 47.24 35.83 -42.13
CA SER A 116 47.88 35.58 -43.41
C SER A 116 48.35 36.91 -43.98
N LYS A 117 49.54 36.85 -44.59
CA LYS A 117 50.32 37.98 -45.10
C LYS A 117 49.45 39.00 -45.85
N PRO A 118 49.75 40.31 -45.73
CA PRO A 118 49.03 41.37 -46.42
C PRO A 118 49.02 41.09 -47.93
N VAL A 119 47.83 40.79 -48.45
CA VAL A 119 47.61 40.74 -49.89
C VAL A 119 47.86 42.14 -50.41
N VAL A 120 48.92 42.27 -51.23
CA VAL A 120 49.28 43.52 -51.90
C VAL A 120 48.05 44.02 -52.67
N PRO A 121 47.52 45.22 -52.39
CA PRO A 121 46.34 45.73 -53.07
C PRO A 121 46.65 45.85 -54.57
N LYS A 122 45.89 45.14 -55.41
CA LYS A 122 45.92 45.33 -56.85
C LYS A 122 45.60 46.81 -57.16
N PRO A 123 46.26 47.44 -58.15
CA PRO A 123 46.04 48.82 -58.50
C PRO A 123 44.56 49.04 -58.86
N VAL A 124 43.91 49.93 -58.11
CA VAL A 124 42.52 50.33 -58.28
C VAL A 124 42.44 51.13 -59.57
N VAL A 125 41.88 50.53 -60.62
CA VAL A 125 41.48 51.26 -61.83
C VAL A 125 40.37 52.25 -61.42
N PRO A 126 40.44 53.54 -61.78
CA PRO A 126 39.41 54.50 -61.41
C PRO A 126 38.07 54.08 -62.02
N GLU A 127 37.11 53.71 -61.15
CA GLU A 127 35.73 53.41 -61.53
C GLU A 127 35.14 54.61 -62.29
N THR A 128 34.46 54.33 -63.40
CA THR A 128 33.74 55.36 -64.15
C THR A 128 32.54 55.87 -63.33
N PRO A 129 32.09 57.13 -63.51
CA PRO A 129 30.94 57.67 -62.78
C PRO A 129 29.67 56.80 -62.88
N GLU A 130 29.50 56.06 -64.00
CA GLU A 130 28.39 55.15 -64.22
C GLU A 130 28.48 53.86 -63.38
N GLU A 131 29.68 53.28 -63.24
CA GLU A 131 29.94 52.11 -62.38
C GLU A 131 29.71 52.46 -60.91
N LYS A 132 30.13 53.66 -60.49
CA LYS A 132 29.90 54.14 -59.13
C LYS A 132 28.40 54.28 -58.81
N ALA A 133 27.61 54.80 -59.75
CA ALA A 133 26.16 54.92 -59.58
C ALA A 133 25.45 53.55 -59.52
N LYS A 134 25.85 52.58 -60.35
CA LYS A 134 25.32 51.21 -60.32
C LYS A 134 25.65 50.51 -59.00
N ARG A 135 26.89 50.61 -58.53
CA ARG A 135 27.33 50.03 -57.25
C ARG A 135 26.57 50.63 -56.07
N GLN A 136 26.36 51.95 -56.05
CA GLN A 136 25.55 52.61 -55.01
C GLN A 136 24.08 52.14 -55.03
N ALA A 137 23.50 51.92 -56.20
CA ALA A 137 22.15 51.38 -56.32
C ALA A 137 22.05 49.91 -55.87
N GLU A 138 23.06 49.08 -56.16
CA GLU A 138 23.15 47.69 -55.68
C GLU A 138 23.37 47.61 -54.17
N GLU A 139 24.26 48.44 -53.61
CA GLU A 139 24.49 48.53 -52.16
C GLU A 139 23.22 48.96 -51.42
N LEU A 140 22.44 49.90 -51.98
CA LEU A 140 21.15 50.31 -51.41
C LEU A 140 20.16 49.13 -51.39
N LYS A 141 20.00 48.42 -52.51
CA LYS A 141 19.14 47.22 -52.58
C LYS A 141 19.57 46.12 -51.61
N HIS A 142 20.87 45.89 -51.48
CA HIS A 142 21.39 44.90 -50.54
C HIS A 142 21.13 45.30 -49.08
N ARG A 143 21.26 46.59 -48.76
CA ARG A 143 20.94 47.11 -47.42
C ARG A 143 19.45 46.97 -47.09
N GLU A 144 18.58 47.31 -48.04
CA GLU A 144 17.12 47.14 -47.89
C GLU A 144 16.76 45.65 -47.70
N ALA A 145 17.32 44.75 -48.50
CA ALA A 145 17.12 43.31 -48.36
C ALA A 145 17.64 42.77 -47.00
N GLN A 146 18.78 43.28 -46.51
CA GLN A 146 19.29 42.93 -45.19
C GLN A 146 18.40 43.43 -44.06
N GLU A 147 17.87 44.64 -44.16
CA GLU A 147 16.95 45.21 -43.16
C GLU A 147 15.63 44.43 -43.13
N GLU A 148 15.08 44.09 -44.29
CA GLU A 148 13.89 43.24 -44.40
C GLU A 148 14.14 41.85 -43.80
N ALA A 149 15.28 41.22 -44.09
CA ALA A 149 15.66 39.94 -43.51
C ALA A 149 15.78 40.02 -41.98
N ARG A 150 16.35 41.11 -41.43
CA ARG A 150 16.43 41.34 -39.99
C ARG A 150 15.04 41.50 -39.36
N ARG A 151 14.14 42.23 -40.02
CA ARG A 151 12.76 42.40 -39.54
C ARG A 151 12.01 41.07 -39.50
N ARG A 152 12.08 40.27 -40.56
CA ARG A 152 11.49 38.92 -40.60
C ARG A 152 12.08 38.00 -39.52
N ALA A 153 13.40 38.02 -39.34
CA ALA A 153 14.04 37.23 -38.29
C ALA A 153 13.64 37.66 -36.87
N GLU A 154 13.43 38.96 -36.64
CA GLU A 154 12.95 39.47 -35.36
C GLU A 154 11.49 39.09 -35.10
N GLU A 155 10.63 39.18 -36.12
CA GLU A 155 9.24 38.74 -36.06
C GLU A 155 9.14 37.24 -35.77
N ASP A 156 9.90 36.41 -36.47
CA ASP A 156 9.99 34.96 -36.23
C ASP A 156 10.45 34.65 -34.80
N ARG A 157 11.46 35.39 -34.29
CA ARG A 157 11.92 35.23 -32.92
C ARG A 157 10.84 35.60 -31.91
N LYS A 158 10.11 36.69 -32.14
CA LYS A 158 8.98 37.12 -31.29
C LYS A 158 7.86 36.07 -31.30
N GLU A 159 7.55 35.50 -32.46
CA GLU A 159 6.54 34.45 -32.57
C GLU A 159 6.95 33.17 -31.83
N ARG A 160 8.22 32.74 -31.96
CA ARG A 160 8.76 31.58 -31.22
C ARG A 160 8.68 31.80 -29.70
N MET A 161 9.09 32.96 -29.22
CA MET A 161 9.00 33.31 -27.79
C MET A 161 7.54 33.31 -27.31
N ARG A 162 6.59 33.81 -28.12
CA ARG A 162 5.16 33.78 -27.78
C ARG A 162 4.62 32.34 -27.70
N LYS A 163 4.95 31.50 -28.68
CA LYS A 163 4.54 30.08 -28.69
C LYS A 163 5.15 29.31 -27.52
N GLU A 164 6.40 29.59 -27.17
CA GLU A 164 7.06 28.97 -26.01
C GLU A 164 6.40 29.41 -24.70
N ALA A 165 6.14 30.71 -24.53
CA ALA A 165 5.42 31.23 -23.37
C ALA A 165 4.02 30.63 -23.24
N GLU A 166 3.29 30.45 -24.34
CA GLU A 166 1.98 29.80 -24.36
C GLU A 166 2.06 28.32 -23.95
N ARG A 167 3.07 27.58 -24.44
CA ARG A 167 3.30 26.18 -24.04
C ARG A 167 3.64 26.05 -22.56
N VAL A 168 4.50 26.92 -22.04
CA VAL A 168 4.86 26.93 -20.61
C VAL A 168 3.64 27.27 -19.76
N ALA A 169 2.84 28.26 -20.17
CA ALA A 169 1.61 28.59 -19.46
C ALA A 169 0.59 27.44 -19.48
N ALA A 170 0.45 26.73 -20.60
CA ALA A 170 -0.40 25.55 -20.69
C ALA A 170 0.08 24.41 -19.77
N GLN A 171 1.38 24.14 -19.74
CA GLN A 171 1.96 23.12 -18.85
C GLN A 171 1.76 23.46 -17.37
N GLN A 172 1.94 24.72 -16.98
CA GLN A 172 1.71 25.16 -15.60
C GLN A 172 0.24 25.02 -15.18
N GLU A 173 -0.69 25.30 -16.09
CA GLU A 173 -2.11 25.12 -15.82
C GLU A 173 -2.50 23.65 -15.71
N GLU A 174 -1.97 22.79 -16.58
CA GLU A 174 -2.15 21.33 -16.48
C GLU A 174 -1.61 20.77 -15.16
N GLU A 175 -0.41 21.20 -14.74
CA GLU A 175 0.18 20.82 -13.46
C GLU A 175 -0.67 21.29 -12.28
N ARG A 176 -1.20 22.51 -12.34
CA ARG A 176 -2.10 23.07 -11.31
C ARG A 176 -3.38 22.25 -11.21
N ILE A 177 -3.99 21.88 -12.33
CA ILE A 177 -5.19 21.05 -12.38
C ILE A 177 -4.90 19.65 -11.83
N ALA A 178 -3.78 19.03 -12.23
CA ALA A 178 -3.37 17.72 -11.74
C ALA A 178 -3.13 17.71 -10.22
N LYS A 179 -2.47 18.75 -9.69
CA LYS A 179 -2.27 18.92 -8.25
C LYS A 179 -3.58 19.06 -7.49
N LEU A 180 -4.50 19.91 -7.97
CA LEU A 180 -5.83 20.07 -7.37
C LEU A 180 -6.64 18.77 -7.40
N ALA A 181 -6.54 17.98 -8.48
CA ALA A 181 -7.19 16.68 -8.58
C ALA A 181 -6.61 15.66 -7.59
N ALA A 182 -5.28 15.64 -7.43
CA ALA A 182 -4.60 14.78 -6.46
C ALA A 182 -4.98 15.14 -5.01
N GLU A 183 -4.98 16.44 -4.65
CA GLU A 183 -5.40 16.92 -3.33
C GLU A 183 -6.86 16.55 -3.04
N LYS A 184 -7.77 16.75 -4.00
CA LYS A 184 -9.18 16.37 -3.86
C LYS A 184 -9.34 14.86 -3.67
N MET A 185 -8.59 14.05 -4.41
CA MET A 185 -8.59 12.60 -4.26
C MET A 185 -8.09 12.19 -2.86
N GLN A 186 -7.04 12.83 -2.34
CA GLN A 186 -6.54 12.59 -1.00
C GLN A 186 -7.57 12.95 0.08
N GLN A 187 -8.21 14.11 -0.02
CA GLN A 187 -9.27 14.52 0.89
C GLN A 187 -10.45 13.53 0.90
N GLN A 188 -10.84 13.03 -0.28
CA GLN A 188 -11.89 12.01 -0.39
C GLN A 188 -11.46 10.70 0.27
N LYS A 189 -10.22 10.26 0.08
CA LYS A 189 -9.67 9.06 0.74
C LYS A 189 -9.63 9.23 2.26
N GLU A 190 -9.18 10.38 2.77
CA GLU A 190 -9.16 10.66 4.21
C GLU A 190 -10.56 10.75 4.81
N ALA A 191 -11.52 11.35 4.10
CA ALA A 191 -12.92 11.39 4.53
C ALA A 191 -13.54 9.99 4.57
N ALA A 192 -13.30 9.16 3.54
CA ALA A 192 -13.75 7.77 3.52
C ALA A 192 -13.10 6.95 4.65
N ARG A 193 -11.80 7.15 4.91
CA ARG A 193 -11.09 6.53 6.04
C ARG A 193 -11.72 6.94 7.38
N ARG A 194 -11.99 8.23 7.60
CA ARG A 194 -12.63 8.71 8.83
C ARG A 194 -14.04 8.12 9.00
N ALA A 195 -14.84 8.10 7.94
CA ALA A 195 -16.18 7.53 7.96
C ALA A 195 -16.16 6.03 8.29
N ALA A 196 -15.20 5.28 7.74
CA ALA A 196 -15.03 3.85 8.05
C ALA A 196 -14.49 3.57 9.47
N LEU A 197 -13.99 4.59 10.18
CA LEU A 197 -13.52 4.49 11.57
C LEU A 197 -14.57 4.97 12.58
N GLU A 198 -15.65 5.59 12.11
CA GLU A 198 -16.76 6.07 12.95
C GLU A 198 -17.78 4.94 13.14
N LEU A 199 -17.98 4.54 14.39
CA LEU A 199 -18.90 3.46 14.70
C LEU A 199 -20.34 3.99 14.78
N PRO A 200 -21.31 3.35 14.11
CA PRO A 200 -22.71 3.67 14.30
C PRO A 200 -23.17 3.28 15.71
N LYS A 201 -24.33 3.76 16.16
CA LYS A 201 -24.94 3.22 17.38
C LYS A 201 -25.41 1.77 17.14
N PRO A 202 -25.26 0.86 18.13
CA PRO A 202 -25.80 -0.49 18.01
C PRO A 202 -27.31 -0.46 17.74
N PRO A 203 -27.80 -1.18 16.72
CA PRO A 203 -29.24 -1.24 16.42
C PRO A 203 -30.03 -2.02 17.47
N GLN A 204 -29.36 -2.94 18.18
CA GLN A 204 -29.94 -3.73 19.27
C GLN A 204 -28.94 -3.75 20.43
N SER A 205 -29.42 -3.39 21.62
CA SER A 205 -28.65 -3.56 22.87
C SER A 205 -28.47 -5.04 23.15
N LEU A 206 -27.27 -5.43 23.58
CA LEU A 206 -27.05 -6.72 24.21
C LEU A 206 -27.33 -6.62 25.70
N ASP A 207 -27.53 -7.76 26.34
CA ASP A 207 -27.55 -7.83 27.80
C ASP A 207 -26.17 -7.43 28.35
N TYR A 208 -26.13 -7.06 29.63
CA TYR A 208 -24.87 -6.90 30.33
C TYR A 208 -24.34 -8.27 30.74
N PHE A 209 -23.05 -8.47 30.52
CA PHE A 209 -22.40 -9.73 30.86
C PHE A 209 -21.37 -9.52 31.97
N SER A 210 -21.18 -10.55 32.76
CA SER A 210 -20.03 -10.68 33.63
C SER A 210 -19.40 -12.05 33.41
N TYR A 211 -18.09 -12.09 33.36
CA TYR A 211 -17.32 -13.31 33.23
C TYR A 211 -16.06 -13.23 34.09
N PRO A 212 -15.78 -14.22 34.96
CA PRO A 212 -14.56 -14.25 35.76
C PRO A 212 -13.33 -14.26 34.85
N GLU A 213 -12.22 -13.65 35.25
CA GLU A 213 -11.00 -13.60 34.42
C GLU A 213 -10.52 -15.00 33.99
N GLY A 214 -10.60 -15.99 34.88
CA GLY A 214 -10.26 -17.39 34.60
C GLY A 214 -11.22 -18.12 33.63
N SER A 215 -12.32 -17.49 33.24
CA SER A 215 -13.24 -18.03 32.23
C SER A 215 -12.78 -17.75 30.79
N ILE A 216 -11.83 -16.82 30.60
CA ILE A 216 -11.30 -16.48 29.28
C ILE A 216 -10.25 -17.51 28.87
N GLN A 217 -10.51 -18.23 27.78
CA GLN A 217 -9.59 -19.22 27.22
C GLN A 217 -8.90 -18.65 25.98
N LYS A 218 -7.56 -18.66 26.00
CA LYS A 218 -6.76 -18.40 24.80
C LYS A 218 -6.94 -19.56 23.78
N GLY A 219 -7.40 -19.22 22.57
CA GLY A 219 -7.53 -20.18 21.47
C GLY A 219 -6.18 -20.63 20.90
N LYS A 220 -6.20 -21.48 19.87
CA LYS A 220 -5.02 -21.78 19.05
C LYS A 220 -4.88 -20.70 17.98
N PRO A 221 -3.72 -20.02 17.85
CA PRO A 221 -3.52 -19.08 16.76
C PRO A 221 -3.47 -19.81 15.41
N VAL A 222 -3.99 -19.14 14.38
CA VAL A 222 -3.98 -19.54 12.98
C VAL A 222 -2.97 -18.66 12.23
N GLY A 223 -2.21 -19.25 11.31
CA GLY A 223 -1.13 -18.59 10.58
C GLY A 223 0.25 -19.01 11.06
N ARG A 224 1.27 -18.26 10.65
CA ARG A 224 2.67 -18.51 10.98
C ARG A 224 3.06 -17.65 12.19
N GLY A 225 3.60 -18.26 13.24
CA GLY A 225 4.20 -17.48 14.33
C GLY A 225 5.44 -16.72 13.84
N GLY A 226 5.60 -15.46 14.26
CA GLY A 226 6.78 -14.63 13.98
C GLY A 226 6.47 -13.13 13.96
N GLY A 227 7.46 -12.30 14.29
CA GLY A 227 7.30 -10.85 14.43
C GLY A 227 6.87 -10.44 15.84
N ASP A 228 6.32 -9.23 15.96
CA ASP A 228 5.85 -8.65 17.21
C ASP A 228 4.51 -9.27 17.61
N SER A 229 4.34 -9.58 18.89
CA SER A 229 3.08 -10.10 19.42
C SER A 229 2.12 -8.97 19.80
N PHE A 230 0.82 -9.25 19.71
CA PHE A 230 -0.22 -8.37 20.19
C PHE A 230 -1.30 -9.16 20.93
N GLU A 231 -1.99 -8.49 21.84
CA GLU A 231 -3.18 -8.98 22.52
C GLU A 231 -4.13 -7.81 22.76
N ASP A 232 -5.42 -8.01 22.50
CA ASP A 232 -6.46 -7.04 22.81
C ASP A 232 -7.71 -7.76 23.34
N ARG A 233 -8.19 -7.30 24.49
CA ARG A 233 -9.33 -7.90 25.19
C ARG A 233 -10.44 -6.87 25.35
N ALA A 234 -11.67 -7.36 25.26
CA ALA A 234 -12.87 -6.59 25.52
C ALA A 234 -12.80 -6.00 26.94
N PRO A 235 -13.29 -4.78 27.14
CA PRO A 235 -13.53 -4.28 28.49
C PRO A 235 -14.46 -5.21 29.28
N PRO A 236 -14.51 -5.11 30.62
CA PRO A 236 -15.35 -5.98 31.45
C PRO A 236 -16.82 -6.02 30.97
N GLY A 237 -17.30 -7.24 30.70
CA GLY A 237 -18.66 -7.49 30.22
C GLY A 237 -18.87 -7.27 28.72
N GLY A 238 -17.83 -6.87 27.98
CA GLY A 238 -17.89 -6.71 26.54
C GLY A 238 -17.76 -8.02 25.78
N VAL A 239 -18.42 -8.08 24.63
CA VAL A 239 -18.29 -9.19 23.68
C VAL A 239 -17.92 -8.65 22.31
N MET A 240 -17.07 -9.38 21.55
CA MET A 240 -16.67 -8.96 20.22
C MET A 240 -17.85 -9.13 19.24
N VAL A 241 -18.20 -8.06 18.53
CA VAL A 241 -19.31 -8.00 17.57
C VAL A 241 -18.83 -7.71 16.15
N GLY A 242 -17.56 -7.40 15.97
CA GLY A 242 -17.00 -7.06 14.67
C GLY A 242 -15.54 -6.67 14.76
N ALA A 243 -15.02 -6.12 13.67
CA ALA A 243 -13.68 -5.55 13.61
C ALA A 243 -13.56 -4.55 12.45
N ILE A 244 -12.56 -3.69 12.55
CA ILE A 244 -12.04 -2.90 11.43
C ILE A 244 -10.78 -3.59 10.92
N PHE A 245 -10.78 -3.97 9.66
CA PHE A 245 -9.62 -4.58 8.99
C PHE A 245 -8.82 -3.51 8.25
N PHE A 246 -7.52 -3.47 8.46
CA PHE A 246 -6.63 -2.62 7.69
C PHE A 246 -6.02 -3.45 6.56
N ILE A 247 -6.32 -3.11 5.30
CA ILE A 247 -5.86 -3.88 4.14
C ILE A 247 -4.57 -3.27 3.60
N GLY A 248 -3.48 -4.04 3.59
CA GLY A 248 -2.16 -3.65 3.06
C GLY A 248 -1.88 -4.23 1.68
N ASP A 249 -0.85 -3.73 1.02
CA ASP A 249 -0.43 -4.17 -0.32
C ASP A 249 0.80 -5.10 -0.29
N TYR A 250 1.14 -5.65 0.88
CA TYR A 250 2.29 -6.54 1.02
C TYR A 250 2.00 -7.93 0.41
N TYR A 251 2.84 -8.34 -0.55
CA TYR A 251 2.66 -9.44 -1.52
C TYR A 251 1.44 -9.28 -2.45
N VAL A 252 0.25 -9.06 -1.90
CA VAL A 252 -1.05 -8.80 -2.57
C VAL A 252 -1.89 -7.93 -1.60
N LYS A 253 -3.21 -7.84 -1.77
CA LYS A 253 -4.14 -7.34 -0.75
C LYS A 253 -4.12 -8.28 0.46
N SER A 254 -3.38 -7.95 1.51
CA SER A 254 -3.30 -8.75 2.73
C SER A 254 -3.88 -8.03 3.94
N VAL A 255 -4.18 -8.78 5.01
CA VAL A 255 -4.70 -8.21 6.26
C VAL A 255 -3.51 -7.64 7.06
N ALA A 256 -3.30 -6.33 6.95
CA ALA A 256 -2.18 -5.65 7.58
C ALA A 256 -2.35 -5.50 9.10
N GLY A 257 -3.58 -5.30 9.53
CA GLY A 257 -3.96 -5.15 10.93
C GLY A 257 -5.45 -5.37 11.15
N ILE A 258 -5.83 -5.45 12.42
CA ILE A 258 -7.20 -5.60 12.89
C ILE A 258 -7.41 -4.73 14.12
N GLN A 259 -8.56 -4.06 14.21
CA GLN A 259 -9.03 -3.41 15.43
C GLN A 259 -10.38 -4.03 15.80
N PRO A 260 -10.47 -4.86 16.86
CA PRO A 260 -11.73 -5.50 17.22
C PRO A 260 -12.73 -4.44 17.69
N ILE A 261 -14.02 -4.72 17.47
CA ILE A 261 -15.13 -3.90 17.93
C ILE A 261 -15.91 -4.73 18.95
N TYR A 262 -16.04 -4.19 20.15
CA TYR A 262 -16.76 -4.79 21.25
C TYR A 262 -18.11 -4.11 21.44
N GLN A 263 -19.10 -4.82 21.96
CA GLN A 263 -20.36 -4.24 22.42
C GLN A 263 -20.51 -4.48 23.92
N ILE A 264 -20.89 -3.42 24.65
CA ILE A 264 -21.21 -3.44 26.08
C ILE A 264 -22.58 -2.78 26.22
N GLY A 265 -23.62 -3.55 26.50
CA GLY A 265 -24.99 -3.04 26.52
C GLY A 265 -25.38 -2.42 25.17
N ASP A 266 -25.63 -1.11 25.17
CA ASP A 266 -26.08 -0.30 24.04
C ASP A 266 -24.97 0.49 23.34
N GLN A 267 -23.69 0.21 23.65
CA GLN A 267 -22.55 0.94 23.08
C GLN A 267 -21.55 0.02 22.40
N TYR A 268 -21.03 0.47 21.25
CA TYR A 268 -19.82 -0.11 20.68
C TYR A 268 -18.56 0.56 21.25
N VAL A 269 -17.55 -0.25 21.51
CA VAL A 269 -16.24 0.18 22.00
C VAL A 269 -15.17 -0.39 21.06
N LYS A 270 -14.31 0.49 20.53
CA LYS A 270 -13.15 0.07 19.73
C LYS A 270 -12.07 -0.49 20.65
N GLY A 271 -11.51 -1.63 20.25
CA GLY A 271 -10.29 -2.16 20.82
C GLY A 271 -9.03 -1.42 20.35
N GLN A 272 -7.87 -1.97 20.70
CA GLN A 272 -6.59 -1.46 20.21
C GLN A 272 -6.37 -1.88 18.75
N ILE A 273 -5.60 -1.08 18.00
CA ILE A 273 -5.14 -1.48 16.68
C ILE A 273 -4.05 -2.54 16.85
N CYS A 274 -4.31 -3.75 16.37
CA CYS A 274 -3.38 -4.86 16.37
C CYS A 274 -2.79 -5.06 14.97
N GLY A 275 -1.50 -4.80 14.80
CA GLY A 275 -0.83 -4.87 13.50
C GLY A 275 -0.49 -3.50 12.92
N ASN A 276 -0.46 -3.40 11.59
CA ASN A 276 -0.19 -2.13 10.91
C ASN A 276 -1.50 -1.47 10.46
N GLU A 277 -1.68 -0.20 10.80
CA GLU A 277 -2.75 0.64 10.26
C GLU A 277 -2.45 1.02 8.80
N THR A 278 -3.47 0.98 7.94
CA THR A 278 -3.36 1.39 6.53
C THR A 278 -4.42 2.45 6.18
N ASP A 279 -4.35 3.00 4.98
CA ASP A 279 -5.33 3.96 4.44
C ASP A 279 -6.63 3.29 3.94
N ARG A 280 -6.74 1.96 4.03
CA ARG A 280 -7.90 1.17 3.59
C ARG A 280 -8.53 0.37 4.74
N PRO A 281 -9.13 1.05 5.73
CA PRO A 281 -9.93 0.37 6.74
C PRO A 281 -11.22 -0.18 6.11
N VAL A 282 -11.59 -1.40 6.48
CA VAL A 282 -12.88 -2.01 6.16
C VAL A 282 -13.55 -2.43 7.45
N GLN A 283 -14.61 -1.72 7.81
CA GLN A 283 -15.41 -2.03 8.99
C GLN A 283 -16.36 -3.18 8.70
N GLN A 284 -16.38 -4.16 9.60
CA GLN A 284 -17.30 -5.28 9.57
C GLN A 284 -17.96 -5.42 10.95
N LEU A 285 -19.28 -5.47 10.95
CA LEU A 285 -20.11 -5.66 12.13
C LEU A 285 -21.03 -6.86 11.92
N ALA A 286 -21.37 -7.54 13.01
CA ALA A 286 -22.47 -8.48 13.03
C ALA A 286 -23.81 -7.77 12.77
N GLU A 287 -24.77 -8.51 12.23
CA GLU A 287 -26.19 -8.19 12.26
C GLU A 287 -26.69 -7.93 13.72
N PRO A 288 -27.82 -7.21 13.90
CA PRO A 288 -28.37 -6.94 15.24
C PRO A 288 -28.51 -8.20 16.10
N GLY A 289 -27.98 -8.16 17.34
CA GLY A 289 -27.98 -9.30 18.26
C GLY A 289 -26.95 -10.40 17.94
N GLY A 290 -26.19 -10.26 16.86
CA GLY A 290 -25.10 -11.14 16.49
C GLY A 290 -23.81 -10.80 17.22
N VAL A 291 -23.01 -11.84 17.50
CA VAL A 291 -21.66 -11.71 18.06
C VAL A 291 -20.67 -12.55 17.27
N ALA A 292 -19.39 -12.23 17.37
CA ALA A 292 -18.33 -13.02 16.75
C ALA A 292 -18.24 -14.42 17.37
N ALA A 293 -18.14 -15.43 16.52
CA ALA A 293 -18.06 -16.86 16.86
C ALA A 293 -16.73 -17.50 16.44
N GLY A 294 -15.93 -16.80 15.63
CA GLY A 294 -14.70 -17.30 15.05
C GLY A 294 -14.33 -16.57 13.76
N PHE A 295 -13.48 -17.18 12.94
CA PHE A 295 -13.09 -16.66 11.63
C PHE A 295 -12.61 -17.77 10.69
N LYS A 296 -12.67 -17.47 9.39
CA LYS A 296 -11.94 -18.16 8.33
C LYS A 296 -10.82 -17.26 7.86
N SER A 297 -9.70 -17.84 7.47
CA SER A 297 -8.55 -17.11 6.94
C SER A 297 -7.91 -17.86 5.79
N GLN A 298 -7.24 -17.12 4.91
CA GLN A 298 -6.25 -17.66 3.99
C GLN A 298 -4.88 -17.26 4.52
N THR A 299 -4.04 -18.26 4.71
CA THR A 299 -2.75 -18.10 5.39
C THR A 299 -1.61 -18.61 4.54
N GLY A 300 -0.55 -17.81 4.45
CA GLY A 300 0.69 -18.15 3.80
C GLY A 300 1.86 -17.81 4.73
N ARG A 301 2.76 -16.95 4.26
CA ARG A 301 3.77 -16.32 5.13
C ARG A 301 3.15 -15.27 6.05
N ILE A 302 2.01 -14.72 5.65
CA ILE A 302 1.18 -13.73 6.32
C ILE A 302 -0.29 -14.17 6.26
N ILE A 303 -1.21 -13.41 6.85
CA ILE A 303 -2.66 -13.55 6.64
C ILE A 303 -3.03 -12.78 5.37
N ASP A 304 -3.28 -13.54 4.30
CA ASP A 304 -3.60 -13.02 2.98
C ASP A 304 -5.06 -12.52 2.95
N GLY A 305 -5.98 -13.24 3.58
CA GLY A 305 -7.36 -12.81 3.69
C GLY A 305 -8.10 -13.42 4.86
N MET A 306 -9.23 -12.83 5.24
CA MET A 306 -9.98 -13.21 6.42
C MET A 306 -11.46 -12.87 6.32
N GLN A 307 -12.27 -13.63 7.04
CA GLN A 307 -13.71 -13.48 7.12
C GLN A 307 -14.18 -13.82 8.54
N LEU A 308 -14.85 -12.90 9.23
CA LEU A 308 -15.42 -13.20 10.54
C LEU A 308 -16.64 -14.12 10.41
N ALA A 309 -16.74 -15.05 11.36
CA ALA A 309 -17.92 -15.86 11.57
C ALA A 309 -18.74 -15.24 12.70
N TYR A 310 -20.04 -15.10 12.48
CA TYR A 310 -20.98 -14.54 13.43
C TYR A 310 -22.06 -15.56 13.78
N GLY A 311 -22.77 -15.32 14.87
CA GLY A 311 -24.02 -16.01 15.16
C GLY A 311 -24.83 -15.24 16.19
N PRO A 312 -26.16 -15.48 16.25
CA PRO A 312 -27.02 -14.83 17.23
C PRO A 312 -26.66 -15.28 18.64
N LEU A 313 -26.62 -14.33 19.56
CA LEU A 313 -26.40 -14.59 20.98
C LEU A 313 -27.73 -14.90 21.67
N ASN A 314 -27.86 -16.12 22.21
CA ASN A 314 -29.03 -16.55 22.97
C ASN A 314 -28.64 -16.71 24.44
N GLY A 315 -28.88 -15.65 25.24
CA GLY A 315 -28.39 -15.55 26.61
C GLY A 315 -26.87 -15.56 26.63
N THR A 316 -26.26 -16.68 27.03
CA THR A 316 -24.79 -16.76 27.22
C THR A 316 -24.05 -17.58 26.17
N LYS A 317 -24.76 -18.06 25.14
CA LYS A 317 -24.19 -18.95 24.11
C LYS A 317 -24.60 -18.50 22.72
N ILE A 318 -23.70 -18.73 21.76
CA ILE A 318 -23.98 -18.56 20.34
C ILE A 318 -24.69 -19.81 19.84
N ASN A 319 -25.72 -19.65 19.02
CA ASN A 319 -26.33 -20.77 18.30
C ASN A 319 -25.53 -21.06 17.00
N PRO A 320 -24.69 -22.11 16.94
CA PRO A 320 -23.85 -22.36 15.77
C PRO A 320 -24.66 -22.74 14.52
N LYS A 321 -25.91 -23.18 14.67
CA LYS A 321 -26.78 -23.54 13.54
C LYS A 321 -27.29 -22.33 12.76
N GLN A 322 -27.25 -21.16 13.39
CA GLN A 322 -27.64 -19.87 12.80
C GLN A 322 -26.40 -19.01 12.51
N GLY A 323 -25.22 -19.64 12.44
CA GLY A 323 -24.00 -18.94 12.11
C GLY A 323 -23.98 -18.50 10.66
N TYR A 324 -23.40 -17.33 10.41
CA TYR A 324 -23.15 -16.80 9.07
C TYR A 324 -21.74 -16.22 9.01
N PHE A 325 -21.30 -15.88 7.80
CA PHE A 325 -20.01 -15.24 7.56
C PHE A 325 -20.25 -13.84 7.02
N GLY A 326 -19.49 -12.86 7.51
CA GLY A 326 -19.52 -11.52 6.92
C GLY A 326 -18.77 -11.46 5.58
N ASP A 327 -18.57 -10.27 5.03
CA ASP A 327 -17.69 -10.05 3.89
C ASP A 327 -16.25 -10.58 4.05
N TYR A 328 -15.67 -10.97 2.91
CA TYR A 328 -14.30 -11.47 2.83
C TYR A 328 -13.31 -10.32 2.62
N MET A 329 -12.26 -10.26 3.44
CA MET A 329 -11.27 -9.17 3.47
C MET A 329 -9.91 -9.67 3.01
N GLY A 330 -9.20 -8.90 2.17
CA GLY A 330 -7.88 -9.29 1.64
C GLY A 330 -7.98 -10.12 0.35
N SER A 331 -7.02 -11.02 0.14
CA SER A 331 -6.95 -11.90 -1.03
C SER A 331 -7.32 -13.34 -0.69
N ASP A 332 -7.86 -14.05 -1.67
CA ASP A 332 -8.24 -15.47 -1.58
C ASP A 332 -7.05 -16.44 -1.76
N THR A 333 -5.84 -15.90 -1.87
CA THR A 333 -4.59 -16.66 -2.01
C THR A 333 -4.14 -17.21 -0.65
N GLY A 334 -3.56 -18.42 -0.62
CA GLY A 334 -3.01 -19.01 0.59
C GLY A 334 -3.64 -20.36 0.91
N TYR A 335 -3.36 -20.87 2.12
CA TYR A 335 -3.96 -22.09 2.65
C TYR A 335 -5.13 -21.75 3.58
N PRO A 336 -6.32 -22.35 3.36
CA PRO A 336 -7.47 -22.06 4.17
C PRO A 336 -7.25 -22.61 5.59
N ALA A 337 -7.51 -21.77 6.59
CA ALA A 337 -7.44 -22.13 7.99
C ALA A 337 -8.56 -21.44 8.75
N ASN A 338 -9.16 -22.15 9.70
CA ASN A 338 -10.35 -21.69 10.40
C ASN A 338 -10.16 -21.84 11.91
N TYR A 339 -10.76 -20.92 12.66
CA TYR A 339 -10.91 -21.00 14.10
C TYR A 339 -12.38 -20.76 14.45
N TYR A 340 -12.95 -21.66 15.24
CA TYR A 340 -14.31 -21.52 15.77
C TYR A 340 -14.27 -21.75 17.27
N ALA A 341 -15.08 -21.01 18.02
CA ALA A 341 -15.08 -21.07 19.48
C ALA A 341 -16.07 -22.11 20.05
N ASP A 342 -16.62 -23.01 19.21
CA ASP A 342 -17.58 -24.05 19.58
C ASP A 342 -18.82 -23.51 20.33
N GLY A 343 -19.41 -22.44 19.81
CA GLY A 343 -20.60 -21.79 20.39
C GLY A 343 -20.30 -20.86 21.58
N LYS A 344 -19.03 -20.66 21.94
CA LYS A 344 -18.60 -19.67 22.93
C LYS A 344 -18.45 -18.29 22.29
N THR A 345 -18.67 -17.25 23.07
CA THR A 345 -18.49 -15.87 22.65
C THR A 345 -17.02 -15.46 22.69
N ILE A 346 -16.62 -14.52 21.83
CA ILE A 346 -15.25 -14.02 21.76
C ILE A 346 -15.08 -12.77 22.63
N ALA A 347 -14.09 -12.79 23.53
CA ALA A 347 -13.67 -11.68 24.38
C ALA A 347 -12.50 -10.87 23.82
N GLY A 348 -11.93 -11.24 22.68
CA GLY A 348 -10.79 -10.51 22.14
C GLY A 348 -9.95 -11.30 21.15
N VAL A 349 -8.85 -10.68 20.75
CA VAL A 349 -7.92 -11.21 19.74
C VAL A 349 -6.50 -11.20 20.27
N PHE A 350 -5.66 -12.06 19.71
CA PHE A 350 -4.22 -12.04 19.92
C PHE A 350 -3.52 -12.56 18.68
N GLY A 351 -2.22 -12.35 18.56
CA GLY A 351 -1.49 -12.86 17.41
C GLY A 351 -0.10 -12.30 17.28
N THR A 352 0.40 -12.33 16.05
CA THR A 352 1.70 -11.76 15.69
C THR A 352 1.62 -11.02 14.36
N TYR A 353 2.49 -10.04 14.16
CA TYR A 353 2.61 -9.28 12.92
C TYR A 353 4.05 -8.83 12.68
N GLU A 354 4.39 -8.50 11.44
CA GLU A 354 5.65 -7.85 11.12
C GLU A 354 5.41 -6.37 10.82
N LYS A 355 6.16 -5.48 11.47
CA LYS A 355 6.03 -4.02 11.29
C LYS A 355 6.24 -3.62 9.83
N GLY A 356 5.34 -2.80 9.29
CA GLY A 356 5.34 -2.37 7.89
C GLY A 356 4.89 -3.44 6.89
N LYS A 357 4.51 -4.63 7.36
CA LYS A 357 3.96 -5.73 6.56
C LYS A 357 2.54 -6.06 7.02
N SER A 358 2.27 -7.32 7.35
CA SER A 358 0.93 -7.81 7.65
C SER A 358 0.90 -8.71 8.87
N LEU A 359 -0.32 -9.04 9.31
CA LEU A 359 -0.52 -10.05 10.34
C LEU A 359 0.11 -11.37 9.89
N THR A 360 0.84 -12.03 10.77
CA THR A 360 1.45 -13.34 10.50
C THR A 360 0.64 -14.46 11.15
N SER A 361 0.04 -14.18 12.31
CA SER A 361 -0.91 -15.07 12.97
C SER A 361 -2.02 -14.32 13.70
N LEU A 362 -3.17 -14.97 13.85
CA LEU A 362 -4.31 -14.48 14.61
C LEU A 362 -4.94 -15.63 15.41
N GLY A 363 -5.27 -15.37 16.66
CA GLY A 363 -6.11 -16.21 17.51
C GLY A 363 -7.14 -15.35 18.24
N MET A 364 -8.06 -16.01 18.94
CA MET A 364 -9.12 -15.35 19.69
C MET A 364 -9.19 -15.84 21.14
N TYR A 365 -9.63 -14.96 22.01
CA TYR A 365 -9.98 -15.26 23.39
C TYR A 365 -11.45 -15.67 23.47
N ALA A 366 -11.75 -16.91 23.87
CA ALA A 366 -13.12 -17.41 23.99
C ALA A 366 -13.59 -17.41 25.45
N ILE A 367 -14.81 -16.96 25.71
CA ILE A 367 -15.42 -16.93 27.05
C ILE A 367 -16.06 -18.30 27.34
N ARG A 368 -15.50 -19.06 28.30
CA ARG A 368 -16.03 -20.38 28.68
C ARG A 368 -17.31 -20.29 29.52
N GLN A 369 -17.38 -19.30 30.40
CA GLN A 369 -18.47 -19.10 31.34
C GLN A 369 -18.82 -17.62 31.36
N MET A 370 -20.07 -17.33 31.00
CA MET A 370 -20.62 -15.98 30.97
C MET A 370 -21.93 -16.00 31.76
N GLN A 371 -22.20 -14.92 32.48
CA GLN A 371 -23.45 -14.72 33.21
C GLN A 371 -24.10 -13.43 32.73
N VAL A 372 -25.42 -13.47 32.54
CA VAL A 372 -26.22 -12.27 32.28
C VAL A 372 -26.40 -11.54 33.61
N THR A 373 -26.12 -10.25 33.63
CA THR A 373 -26.38 -9.36 34.75
C THR A 373 -27.53 -8.43 34.40
N GLU A 374 -28.53 -8.32 35.28
CA GLU A 374 -29.73 -7.49 35.05
C GLU A 374 -29.41 -5.99 34.95
N SER A 375 -28.28 -5.58 35.51
CA SER A 375 -27.82 -4.20 35.47
C SER A 375 -26.48 -4.14 34.75
N ALA A 376 -26.23 -2.99 34.11
CA ALA A 376 -24.89 -2.59 33.74
C ALA A 376 -23.96 -2.89 34.91
N PRO A 377 -22.74 -3.42 34.69
CA PRO A 377 -21.75 -3.45 35.74
C PRO A 377 -21.73 -2.02 36.27
N THR A 378 -22.25 -1.85 37.50
CA THR A 378 -22.26 -0.55 38.14
C THR A 378 -20.80 -0.27 38.23
N THR A 379 -20.30 0.52 37.29
CA THR A 379 -18.91 0.92 37.25
C THR A 379 -18.85 1.72 38.52
N ALA A 380 -18.40 1.07 39.61
CA ALA A 380 -18.52 1.60 40.96
C ALA A 380 -18.05 3.04 40.82
N PRO A 381 -18.96 4.02 40.98
CA PRO A 381 -18.84 5.33 40.36
C PRO A 381 -17.42 5.76 40.61
N MET A 382 -16.57 5.72 39.57
CA MET A 382 -15.13 5.79 39.82
C MET A 382 -14.95 7.13 40.49
N GLU A 383 -14.64 7.06 41.79
CA GLU A 383 -14.91 8.17 42.68
C GLU A 383 -14.04 9.30 42.19
N ILE A 384 -14.66 10.40 41.75
CA ILE A 384 -13.93 11.60 41.41
C ILE A 384 -13.17 11.97 42.68
N ARG A 385 -11.86 11.71 42.68
CA ARG A 385 -10.99 11.94 43.83
C ARG A 385 -10.11 13.13 43.52
N THR A 386 -9.62 13.76 44.59
CA THR A 386 -8.64 14.83 44.46
C THR A 386 -7.25 14.21 44.37
N PHE A 387 -6.67 14.20 43.17
CA PHE A 387 -5.26 13.87 42.96
C PHE A 387 -4.41 15.09 43.29
N THR A 388 -3.37 14.88 44.08
CA THR A 388 -2.45 15.91 44.57
C THR A 388 -1.05 15.66 44.01
N SER A 389 -0.34 16.71 43.60
CA SER A 389 1.06 16.58 43.17
C SER A 389 1.96 16.21 44.36
N ALA A 390 3.11 15.59 44.10
CA ALA A 390 4.08 15.14 45.11
C ALA A 390 4.55 16.29 46.04
N ASN A 391 4.59 17.51 45.51
CA ASN A 391 4.95 18.72 46.27
C ASN A 391 3.73 19.44 46.91
N GLY A 392 2.52 18.91 46.78
CA GLY A 392 1.29 19.49 47.30
C GLY A 392 0.81 20.79 46.64
N LYS A 393 1.50 21.28 45.60
CA LYS A 393 1.20 22.58 44.97
C LYS A 393 -0.01 22.54 44.02
N PHE A 394 -0.31 21.37 43.45
CA PHE A 394 -1.37 21.22 42.48
C PHE A 394 -2.33 20.12 42.94
N THR A 395 -3.62 20.39 42.84
CA THR A 395 -4.67 19.41 43.07
C THR A 395 -5.63 19.40 41.90
N VAL A 396 -6.17 18.23 41.58
CA VAL A 396 -7.15 18.06 40.51
C VAL A 396 -8.19 17.03 40.92
N GLN A 397 -9.46 17.40 40.81
CA GLN A 397 -10.56 16.46 40.94
C GLN A 397 -10.71 15.72 39.61
N ALA A 398 -10.38 14.44 39.63
CA ALA A 398 -10.42 13.61 38.45
C ALA A 398 -10.72 12.15 38.79
N LYS A 399 -11.09 11.41 37.76
CA LYS A 399 -11.30 9.98 37.73
C LYS A 399 -10.07 9.32 37.13
N LEU A 400 -9.51 8.31 37.79
CA LEU A 400 -8.41 7.53 37.24
C LEU A 400 -8.94 6.70 36.07
N LEU A 401 -8.47 6.97 34.84
CA LEU A 401 -8.87 6.20 33.67
C LEU A 401 -7.99 4.96 33.49
N LYS A 402 -6.67 5.15 33.47
CA LYS A 402 -5.69 4.10 33.22
C LYS A 402 -4.30 4.52 33.71
N VAL A 403 -3.50 3.55 34.14
CA VAL A 403 -2.04 3.70 34.27
C VAL A 403 -1.38 3.23 32.98
N ASN A 404 -0.61 4.12 32.37
CA ASN A 404 0.09 3.86 31.11
C ASN A 404 1.41 3.13 31.38
N ASP A 405 1.90 2.38 30.38
CA ASP A 405 3.11 1.56 30.51
C ASP A 405 4.40 2.41 30.65
N ASP A 406 4.34 3.69 30.31
CA ASP A 406 5.42 4.67 30.49
C ASP A 406 5.52 5.24 31.92
N GLY A 407 4.68 4.75 32.84
CA GLY A 407 4.61 5.22 34.22
C GLY A 407 3.81 6.51 34.41
N THR A 408 3.06 6.97 33.39
CA THR A 408 2.10 8.06 33.53
C THR A 408 0.70 7.55 33.88
N VAL A 409 -0.16 8.42 34.41
CA VAL A 409 -1.58 8.15 34.64
C VAL A 409 -2.45 9.11 33.84
N SER A 410 -3.49 8.57 33.23
CA SER A 410 -4.53 9.32 32.53
C SER A 410 -5.68 9.58 33.51
N LEU A 411 -5.99 10.86 33.75
CA LEU A 411 -7.02 11.30 34.68
C LEU A 411 -8.10 12.09 33.92
N GLU A 412 -9.36 11.73 34.07
CA GLU A 412 -10.51 12.46 33.50
C GLU A 412 -11.09 13.41 34.54
N LYS A 413 -11.03 14.72 34.28
CA LYS A 413 -11.61 15.73 35.18
C LYS A 413 -13.13 15.70 35.15
N ALA A 414 -13.76 16.39 36.11
CA ALA A 414 -15.22 16.54 36.16
C ALA A 414 -15.83 17.22 34.91
N ASP A 415 -15.05 17.98 34.14
CA ASP A 415 -15.46 18.59 32.86
C ASP A 415 -15.30 17.66 31.64
N GLY A 416 -14.87 16.41 31.85
CA GLY A 416 -14.60 15.42 30.80
C GLY A 416 -13.24 15.58 30.12
N SER A 417 -12.44 16.60 30.48
CA SER A 417 -11.09 16.74 29.93
C SER A 417 -10.14 15.70 30.51
N ILE A 418 -9.35 15.07 29.65
CA ILE A 418 -8.35 14.08 30.05
C ILE A 418 -7.00 14.77 30.19
N ILE A 419 -6.34 14.59 31.33
CA ILE A 419 -4.96 15.03 31.57
C ILE A 419 -4.06 13.82 31.82
N SER A 420 -2.79 13.93 31.44
CA SER A 420 -1.76 12.93 31.77
C SER A 420 -0.75 13.52 32.75
N ALA A 421 -0.39 12.76 33.78
CA ALA A 421 0.62 13.14 34.75
C ALA A 421 1.53 11.93 35.05
N PRO A 422 2.86 12.10 35.20
CA PRO A 422 3.73 11.04 35.70
C PRO A 422 3.24 10.51 37.05
N ALA A 423 3.10 9.20 37.24
CA ALA A 423 2.63 8.64 38.51
C ALA A 423 3.53 9.08 39.69
N ALA A 424 4.85 9.16 39.45
CA ALA A 424 5.83 9.64 40.42
C ALA A 424 5.69 11.13 40.78
N SER A 425 4.96 11.93 39.99
CA SER A 425 4.70 13.34 40.30
C SER A 425 3.46 13.55 41.16
N LEU A 426 2.74 12.48 41.52
CA LEU A 426 1.59 12.50 42.42
C LEU A 426 2.01 12.24 43.87
N SER A 427 1.15 12.62 44.82
CA SER A 427 1.38 12.40 46.25
C SER A 427 1.49 10.91 46.57
N ASP A 428 2.19 10.55 47.65
CA ASP A 428 2.34 9.15 48.07
C ASP A 428 1.01 8.43 48.27
N VAL A 429 -0.02 9.18 48.74
CA VAL A 429 -1.38 8.69 48.94
C VAL A 429 -2.05 8.36 47.60
N ASP A 430 -1.88 9.22 46.60
CA ASP A 430 -2.41 8.99 45.25
C ASP A 430 -1.68 7.86 44.54
N GLN A 431 -0.36 7.79 44.69
CA GLN A 431 0.43 6.68 44.17
C GLN A 431 0.00 5.33 44.77
N ALA A 432 -0.28 5.30 46.09
CA ALA A 432 -0.77 4.09 46.75
C ALA A 432 -2.15 3.66 46.22
N TYR A 433 -3.05 4.60 45.99
CA TYR A 433 -4.35 4.31 45.37
C TYR A 433 -4.21 3.79 43.94
N ILE A 434 -3.34 4.41 43.14
CA ILE A 434 -3.07 3.96 41.77
C ILE A 434 -2.58 2.52 41.77
N ARG A 435 -1.64 2.17 42.66
CA ARG A 435 -1.16 0.79 42.82
C ARG A 435 -2.24 -0.21 43.27
N ALA A 436 -3.24 0.25 44.03
CA ALA A 436 -4.34 -0.59 44.49
C ALA A 436 -5.45 -0.80 43.43
N ASN A 437 -5.47 0.01 42.36
CA ASN A 437 -6.45 -0.03 41.28
C ASN A 437 -5.81 -0.38 39.92
N GLN A 438 -4.54 -0.79 39.91
CA GLN A 438 -3.93 -1.56 38.83
C GLN A 438 -4.36 -3.02 38.94
#